data_AF-A0A3N6MK59-F1
#
_entry.id   AF-A0A3N6MK59-F1
#
_cell.length_a   1.000
_cell.length_b   1.000
_cell.length_c   1.000
_cell.angle_alpha   90.00
_cell.angle_beta   90.00
_cell.angle_gamma   90.00
#
_symmetry.space_group_name_H-M   'P 1'
#
loop_
_entity.id
_entity.type
_entity.pdbx_description
1 polymer ?
#
loop_
_entity_poly.entity_id
_entity_poly.type
_entity_poly.pdbx_seq_one_letter_code
_entity_poly.pdbx_strand_id
1 'polypeptide(L)'
;MTNWNRETDVTVVCHVRAPLLLEPVDRQVETLHACESEGAIDELLLRSWPKEVSRSNDGPHGNVLHAFERFQRWAGRRDVSIKPPFRERTSTSQITGEMRRLLVTPLLCLEVYVEDELLGVFPHSRDEETHTTDEAIATLRTGDLPTPLGSEPSERSRASATECPACGDELIDGQGLFACGSCDWVGAATESGECVDFSDRFDESSTLETVSDRG
;
A
#
# COMPACT_ATOMS: atom_id res chain seq x y z
N MET A 1 -3.27 -26.00 -29.99
CA MET A 1 -2.77 -26.46 -28.67
C MET A 1 -2.99 -25.30 -27.72
N THR A 2 -4.12 -25.32 -27.03
CA THR A 2 -4.54 -24.22 -26.15
C THR A 2 -3.89 -24.47 -24.78
N ASN A 3 -2.94 -23.62 -24.42
CA ASN A 3 -2.20 -23.73 -23.17
C ASN A 3 -3.05 -23.15 -22.04
N TRP A 4 -4.03 -23.92 -21.55
CA TRP A 4 -4.77 -23.62 -20.31
C TRP A 4 -3.85 -23.90 -19.11
N ASN A 5 -3.06 -22.91 -18.69
CA ASN A 5 -2.67 -22.67 -17.29
C ASN A 5 -1.85 -21.39 -17.15
N ARG A 6 -2.49 -20.23 -17.30
CA ARG A 6 -2.18 -19.14 -16.38
C ARG A 6 -3.35 -19.04 -15.44
N GLU A 7 -3.13 -19.37 -14.18
CA GLU A 7 -4.16 -19.28 -13.15
C GLU A 7 -4.44 -17.83 -12.73
N THR A 8 -3.88 -16.84 -13.43
CA THR A 8 -3.96 -15.44 -13.05
C THR A 8 -3.72 -14.54 -14.27
N ASP A 9 -4.73 -13.76 -14.67
CA ASP A 9 -4.61 -12.78 -15.76
C ASP A 9 -3.97 -11.49 -15.23
N VAL A 10 -2.89 -11.05 -15.88
CA VAL A 10 -2.12 -9.85 -15.51
C VAL A 10 -2.33 -8.74 -16.53
N THR A 11 -2.99 -7.67 -16.12
CA THR A 11 -3.19 -6.47 -16.94
C THR A 11 -2.34 -5.31 -16.42
N VAL A 12 -1.57 -4.68 -17.30
CA VAL A 12 -0.78 -3.50 -16.97
C VAL A 12 -1.35 -2.28 -17.67
N VAL A 13 -1.69 -1.25 -16.89
CA VAL A 13 -2.04 0.07 -17.43
C VAL A 13 -0.83 0.99 -17.28
N CYS A 14 -0.34 1.51 -18.39
CA CYS A 14 0.82 2.39 -18.42
C CYS A 14 0.40 3.79 -18.88
N HIS A 15 0.54 4.75 -17.97
CA HIS A 15 0.25 6.15 -18.19
C HIS A 15 1.52 6.91 -18.51
N VAL A 16 1.55 7.52 -19.68
CA VAL A 16 2.70 8.28 -20.19
C VAL A 16 2.31 9.73 -20.35
N ARG A 17 3.17 10.64 -19.92
CA ARG A 17 2.92 12.06 -20.08
C ARG A 17 3.20 12.54 -21.51
N ALA A 18 2.22 13.19 -22.14
CA ALA A 18 2.30 13.57 -23.57
C ALA A 18 2.84 15.01 -23.82
N PRO A 19 3.54 15.23 -24.96
CA PRO A 19 4.50 14.34 -25.60
C PRO A 19 5.91 14.65 -25.08
N LEU A 20 6.55 13.68 -24.45
CA LEU A 20 7.98 13.74 -24.17
C LEU A 20 8.61 12.49 -24.78
N LEU A 21 9.27 12.66 -25.93
CA LEU A 21 10.19 11.68 -26.52
C LEU A 21 11.43 11.61 -25.62
N LEU A 22 11.31 10.88 -24.52
CA LEU A 22 12.42 10.63 -23.62
C LEU A 22 12.80 9.18 -23.80
N GLU A 23 14.02 8.93 -24.27
CA GLU A 23 14.54 7.59 -24.53
C GLU A 23 14.29 6.60 -23.36
N PRO A 24 14.40 6.97 -22.07
CA PRO A 24 14.06 6.06 -20.97
C PRO A 24 12.59 5.63 -20.96
N VAL A 25 11.67 6.55 -21.26
CA VAL A 25 10.22 6.26 -21.30
C VAL A 25 9.88 5.37 -22.48
N ASP A 26 10.44 5.68 -23.66
CA ASP A 26 10.24 4.88 -24.87
C ASP A 26 10.72 3.44 -24.66
N ARG A 27 11.91 3.27 -24.08
CA ARG A 27 12.45 1.95 -23.74
C ARG A 27 11.57 1.18 -22.75
N GLN A 28 11.03 1.86 -21.73
CA GLN A 28 10.12 1.22 -20.76
C GLN A 28 8.83 0.74 -21.43
N VAL A 29 8.24 1.54 -22.32
CA VAL A 29 7.05 1.18 -23.08
C VAL A 29 7.33 0.02 -24.04
N GLU A 30 8.45 0.05 -24.77
CA GLU A 30 8.88 -1.06 -25.63
C GLU A 30 9.08 -2.35 -24.84
N THR A 31 9.66 -2.24 -23.64
CA THR A 31 9.87 -3.39 -22.76
C THR A 31 8.56 -3.99 -22.27
N LEU A 32 7.56 -3.15 -21.96
CA LEU A 32 6.21 -3.62 -21.61
C LEU A 32 5.53 -4.32 -22.79
N HIS A 33 5.68 -3.80 -24.01
CA HIS A 33 5.20 -4.50 -25.22
C HIS A 33 5.87 -5.86 -25.42
N ALA A 34 7.17 -5.96 -25.13
CA ALA A 34 7.86 -7.24 -25.16
C ALA A 34 7.29 -8.20 -24.11
N CYS A 35 7.00 -7.71 -22.89
CA CYS A 35 6.35 -8.53 -21.86
C CYS A 35 5.01 -9.09 -22.35
N GLU A 36 4.16 -8.27 -22.98
CA GLU A 36 2.88 -8.73 -23.53
C GLU A 36 3.09 -9.75 -24.66
N SER A 37 4.01 -9.49 -25.59
CA SER A 37 4.24 -10.39 -26.73
C SER A 37 4.88 -11.72 -26.33
N GLU A 38 5.71 -11.74 -25.29
CA GLU A 38 6.30 -12.95 -24.70
C GLU A 38 5.34 -13.64 -23.72
N GLY A 39 4.19 -13.01 -23.49
CA GLY A 39 3.15 -13.44 -22.58
C GLY A 39 3.48 -13.18 -21.13
N ALA A 40 4.58 -12.55 -20.72
CA ALA A 40 4.85 -12.27 -19.31
C ALA A 40 3.75 -11.43 -18.62
N ILE A 41 2.99 -10.65 -19.40
CA ILE A 41 1.70 -10.06 -19.01
C ILE A 41 0.65 -10.43 -20.07
N ASP A 42 -0.62 -10.42 -19.71
CA ASP A 42 -1.70 -10.82 -20.60
C ASP A 42 -2.28 -9.64 -21.40
N GLU A 43 -2.24 -8.42 -20.84
CA GLU A 43 -2.70 -7.21 -21.53
C GLU A 43 -1.91 -5.95 -21.13
N LEU A 44 -1.54 -5.13 -22.11
CA LEU A 44 -0.97 -3.80 -21.92
C LEU A 44 -1.91 -2.69 -22.44
N LEU A 45 -2.27 -1.77 -21.55
CA LEU A 45 -3.08 -0.60 -21.86
C LEU A 45 -2.27 0.69 -21.76
N LEU A 46 -1.92 1.28 -22.90
CA LEU A 46 -1.25 2.58 -22.95
C LEU A 46 -2.25 3.75 -22.89
N ARG A 47 -1.96 4.74 -22.04
CA ARG A 47 -2.78 5.94 -21.82
C ARG A 47 -1.90 7.17 -21.75
N SER A 48 -2.41 8.30 -22.24
CA SER A 48 -1.72 9.59 -22.13
C SER A 48 -2.25 10.40 -20.96
N TRP A 49 -1.34 11.06 -20.23
CA TRP A 49 -1.68 12.03 -19.20
C TRP A 49 -1.11 13.43 -19.49
N PRO A 50 -1.83 14.49 -19.08
CA PRO A 50 -1.30 15.84 -19.06
C PRO A 50 -0.26 15.99 -17.94
N LYS A 51 0.62 16.98 -18.08
CA LYS A 51 1.62 17.34 -17.04
C LYS A 51 0.98 17.70 -15.70
N GLU A 52 0.00 18.58 -15.75
CA GLU A 52 -0.67 19.13 -14.57
C GLU A 52 -2.16 19.12 -14.85
N VAL A 53 -2.94 18.75 -13.85
CA VAL A 53 -4.39 18.88 -13.87
C VAL A 53 -4.82 19.79 -12.74
N SER A 54 -5.79 20.66 -13.01
CA SER A 54 -6.42 21.42 -11.94
C SER A 54 -7.15 20.46 -11.01
N ARG A 55 -7.04 20.67 -9.70
CA ARG A 55 -7.80 19.91 -8.70
C ARG A 55 -9.26 20.35 -8.59
N SER A 56 -9.66 21.42 -9.29
CA SER A 56 -11.07 21.77 -9.45
C SER A 56 -11.74 20.72 -10.35
N ASN A 57 -12.80 20.09 -9.87
CA ASN A 57 -13.47 18.95 -10.53
C ASN A 57 -14.11 19.28 -11.89
N ASP A 58 -14.18 20.56 -12.27
CA ASP A 58 -14.85 21.04 -13.49
C ASP A 58 -13.98 21.02 -14.77
N GLY A 59 -12.81 20.39 -14.72
CA GLY A 59 -11.86 20.33 -15.85
C GLY A 59 -12.02 19.10 -16.76
N PRO A 60 -11.50 19.14 -18.00
CA PRO A 60 -11.60 18.03 -18.97
C PRO A 60 -10.79 16.78 -18.59
N HIS A 61 -10.08 16.80 -17.45
CA HIS A 61 -9.15 15.75 -17.00
C HIS A 61 -9.63 15.04 -15.72
N GLY A 62 -10.96 14.99 -15.50
CA GLY A 62 -11.55 14.33 -14.32
C GLY A 62 -11.13 12.86 -14.17
N ASN A 63 -10.84 12.16 -15.27
CA ASN A 63 -10.33 10.79 -15.25
C ASN A 63 -8.96 10.66 -14.56
N VAL A 64 -8.08 11.67 -14.70
CA VAL A 64 -6.76 11.69 -14.03
C VAL A 64 -6.93 11.89 -12.53
N LEU A 65 -7.86 12.76 -12.12
CA LEU A 65 -8.17 12.97 -10.70
C LEU A 65 -8.78 11.72 -10.07
N HIS A 66 -9.71 11.06 -10.78
CA HIS A 66 -10.30 9.81 -10.32
C HIS A 66 -9.26 8.69 -10.17
N ALA A 67 -8.33 8.56 -11.13
CA ALA A 67 -7.20 7.63 -11.03
C ALA A 67 -6.32 7.96 -9.82
N PHE A 68 -5.95 9.23 -9.64
CA PHE A 68 -5.17 9.69 -8.49
C PHE A 68 -5.85 9.41 -7.13
N GLU A 69 -7.16 9.64 -7.01
CA GLU A 69 -7.93 9.33 -5.81
C GLU A 69 -7.96 7.81 -5.54
N ARG A 70 -8.12 7.00 -6.58
CA ARG A 70 -8.03 5.54 -6.47
C ARG A 70 -6.65 5.11 -5.99
N PHE A 71 -5.58 5.69 -6.51
CA PHE A 71 -4.22 5.37 -6.08
C PHE A 71 -3.94 5.79 -4.65
N GLN A 72 -4.46 6.95 -4.21
CA GLN A 72 -4.34 7.34 -2.80
C GLN A 72 -5.05 6.35 -1.87
N ARG A 73 -6.23 5.85 -2.27
CA ARG A 73 -6.94 4.82 -1.50
C ARG A 73 -6.17 3.50 -1.47
N TRP A 74 -5.60 3.08 -2.61
CA TRP A 74 -4.74 1.91 -2.68
C TRP A 74 -3.51 2.07 -1.78
N ALA A 75 -2.85 3.23 -1.85
CA ALA A 75 -1.64 3.53 -1.09
C ALA A 75 -1.91 3.56 0.41
N GLY A 76 -3.00 4.22 0.83
CA GLY A 76 -3.41 4.27 2.24
C GLY A 76 -3.78 2.93 2.85
N ARG A 77 -4.31 1.98 2.05
CA ARG A 77 -4.56 0.60 2.52
C ARG A 77 -3.27 -0.22 2.71
N ARG A 78 -2.18 0.18 2.07
CA ARG A 78 -0.90 -0.54 2.03
C ARG A 78 0.21 0.16 2.82
N ASP A 79 -0.12 1.26 3.49
CA ASP A 79 0.83 2.11 4.21
C ASP A 79 2.03 2.53 3.33
N VAL A 80 1.73 2.85 2.07
CA VAL A 80 2.69 3.41 1.11
C VAL A 80 2.22 4.77 0.62
N SER A 81 3.11 5.50 -0.05
CA SER A 81 2.84 6.82 -0.58
C SER A 81 3.13 6.88 -2.08
N ILE A 82 2.17 7.36 -2.87
CA ILE A 82 2.41 7.74 -4.27
C ILE A 82 3.02 9.14 -4.41
N LYS A 83 3.34 9.78 -3.28
CA LYS A 83 4.12 11.02 -3.19
C LYS A 83 5.55 10.65 -2.76
N PRO A 84 6.61 11.22 -3.36
CA PRO A 84 6.65 12.39 -4.24
C PRO A 84 6.42 12.20 -5.77
N PRO A 85 6.21 11.00 -6.36
CA PRO A 85 5.92 10.86 -7.79
C PRO A 85 4.77 11.73 -8.29
N PHE A 86 3.66 11.74 -7.54
CA PHE A 86 2.59 12.72 -7.69
C PHE A 86 2.85 13.91 -6.77
N ARG A 87 2.79 15.13 -7.31
CA ARG A 87 3.04 16.35 -6.53
C ARG A 87 1.85 17.27 -6.56
N GLU A 88 1.57 17.90 -5.44
CA GLU A 88 0.60 18.99 -5.37
C GLU A 88 1.33 20.32 -5.42
N ARG A 89 0.86 21.22 -6.28
CA ARG A 89 1.37 22.58 -6.39
C ARG A 89 0.23 23.58 -6.29
N THR A 90 0.53 24.76 -5.78
CA THR A 90 -0.38 25.91 -5.87
C THR A 90 0.21 26.92 -6.83
N SER A 91 -0.60 27.42 -7.76
CA SER A 91 -0.23 28.45 -8.72
C SER A 91 -1.19 29.63 -8.61
N THR A 92 -0.66 30.85 -8.61
CA THR A 92 -1.46 32.08 -8.56
C THR A 92 -1.45 32.73 -9.94
N SER A 93 -2.64 32.99 -10.48
CA SER A 93 -2.80 33.75 -11.72
C SER A 93 -2.29 35.17 -11.51
N GLN A 94 -1.28 35.59 -12.28
CA GLN A 94 -0.75 36.95 -12.20
C GLN A 94 -1.73 38.01 -12.73
N ILE A 95 -2.72 37.60 -13.52
CA ILE A 95 -3.72 38.49 -14.12
C ILE A 95 -4.93 38.66 -13.18
N THR A 96 -5.42 37.56 -12.62
CA THR A 96 -6.67 37.56 -11.81
C THR A 96 -6.43 37.48 -10.31
N GLY A 97 -5.20 37.18 -9.86
CA GLY A 97 -4.87 36.92 -8.46
C GLY A 97 -5.42 35.59 -7.92
N GLU A 98 -6.14 34.82 -8.75
CA GLU A 98 -6.79 33.58 -8.35
C GLU A 98 -5.76 32.47 -8.08
N MET A 99 -5.89 31.80 -6.94
CA MET A 99 -5.06 30.65 -6.57
C MET A 99 -5.69 29.34 -7.05
N ARG A 100 -4.90 28.51 -7.72
CA ARG A 100 -5.31 27.20 -8.22
C ARG A 100 -4.42 26.10 -7.68
N ARG A 101 -5.04 25.01 -7.20
CA ARG A 101 -4.33 23.79 -6.80
C ARG A 101 -4.19 22.88 -8.01
N LEU A 102 -2.98 22.43 -8.26
CA LEU A 102 -2.60 21.60 -9.38
C LEU A 102 -2.06 20.27 -8.86
N LEU A 103 -2.46 19.18 -9.50
CA LEU A 103 -1.80 17.90 -9.38
C LEU A 103 -0.83 17.76 -10.55
N VAL A 104 0.45 17.59 -10.24
CA VAL A 104 1.52 17.28 -11.20
C VAL A 104 1.66 15.77 -11.26
N THR A 105 1.53 15.23 -12.47
CA THR A 105 1.66 13.80 -12.75
C THR A 105 3.13 13.40 -12.94
N PRO A 106 3.49 12.15 -12.63
CA PRO A 106 4.81 11.61 -12.97
C PRO A 106 4.98 11.51 -14.50
N LEU A 107 6.22 11.29 -14.96
CA LEU A 107 6.50 11.06 -16.38
C LEU A 107 5.91 9.74 -16.87
N LEU A 108 6.03 8.71 -16.04
CA LEU A 108 5.48 7.38 -16.23
C LEU A 108 4.78 6.93 -14.94
N CYS A 109 3.64 6.28 -15.06
CA CYS A 109 2.98 5.60 -13.95
C CYS A 109 2.42 4.26 -14.43
N LEU A 110 2.63 3.20 -13.65
CA LEU A 110 2.09 1.88 -13.92
C LEU A 110 1.02 1.53 -12.90
N GLU A 111 -0.05 0.92 -13.38
CA GLU A 111 -1.00 0.17 -12.58
C GLU A 111 -0.87 -1.30 -12.99
N VAL A 112 -0.73 -2.19 -12.02
CA VAL A 112 -0.66 -3.63 -12.25
C VAL A 112 -1.90 -4.27 -11.64
N TYR A 113 -2.65 -4.98 -12.47
CA TYR A 113 -3.84 -5.72 -12.09
C TYR A 113 -3.59 -7.22 -12.19
N VAL A 114 -4.21 -7.94 -11.27
CA VAL A 114 -4.28 -9.40 -11.24
C VAL A 114 -5.75 -9.75 -11.05
N GLU A 115 -6.34 -10.48 -12.00
CA GLU A 115 -7.77 -10.85 -11.94
C GLU A 115 -8.68 -9.64 -11.63
N ASP A 116 -8.46 -8.53 -12.34
CA ASP A 116 -9.15 -7.24 -12.15
C ASP A 116 -8.90 -6.53 -10.80
N GLU A 117 -8.11 -7.10 -9.89
CA GLU A 117 -7.71 -6.47 -8.64
C GLU A 117 -6.44 -5.62 -8.82
N LEU A 118 -6.48 -4.36 -8.36
CA LEU A 118 -5.32 -3.46 -8.38
C LEU A 118 -4.27 -3.94 -7.38
N LEU A 119 -3.27 -4.65 -7.89
CA LEU A 119 -2.14 -5.17 -7.12
C LEU A 119 -1.19 -4.04 -6.73
N GLY A 120 -0.74 -3.26 -7.72
CA GLY A 120 0.36 -2.31 -7.56
C GLY A 120 0.21 -1.01 -8.33
N VAL A 121 0.70 0.09 -7.74
CA VAL A 121 0.90 1.38 -8.44
C VAL A 121 2.36 1.79 -8.34
N PHE A 122 2.96 2.14 -9.47
CA PHE A 122 4.37 2.54 -9.56
C PHE A 122 4.52 3.90 -10.26
N PRO A 123 5.43 4.78 -9.81
CA PRO A 123 6.24 4.62 -8.61
C PRO A 123 5.42 4.88 -7.33
N HIS A 124 5.85 4.27 -6.23
CA HIS A 124 5.42 4.63 -4.88
C HIS A 124 6.62 4.54 -3.94
N SER A 125 6.46 5.07 -2.73
CA SER A 125 7.48 5.05 -1.69
C SER A 125 6.91 4.39 -0.43
N ARG A 126 7.77 3.65 0.26
CA ARG A 126 7.53 3.14 1.62
C ARG A 126 8.71 3.60 2.47
N ASP A 127 8.42 4.29 3.56
CA ASP A 127 9.45 4.95 4.37
C ASP A 127 10.36 5.85 3.51
N GLU A 128 11.65 5.51 3.40
CA GLU A 128 12.64 6.23 2.59
C GLU A 128 12.94 5.53 1.25
N GLU A 129 12.37 4.35 1.00
CA GLU A 129 12.58 3.57 -0.21
C GLU A 129 11.55 3.95 -1.29
N THR A 130 11.98 4.06 -2.54
CA THR A 130 11.10 4.30 -3.69
C THR A 130 11.14 3.11 -4.62
N HIS A 131 10.00 2.46 -4.78
CA HIS A 131 9.79 1.42 -5.77
C HIS A 131 9.42 2.06 -7.10
N THR A 132 10.26 1.82 -8.10
CA THR A 132 10.24 2.50 -9.39
C THR A 132 9.46 1.74 -10.46
N THR A 133 9.16 2.41 -11.58
CA THR A 133 8.59 1.74 -12.75
C THR A 133 9.60 0.80 -13.42
N ASP A 134 10.89 1.13 -13.39
CA ASP A 134 11.95 0.28 -13.93
C ASP A 134 12.03 -1.07 -13.19
N GLU A 135 12.01 -1.04 -11.86
CA GLU A 135 12.02 -2.25 -11.04
C GLU A 135 10.76 -3.08 -11.30
N ALA A 136 9.58 -2.44 -11.35
CA ALA A 136 8.34 -3.14 -11.64
C ALA A 136 8.37 -3.84 -13.01
N ILE A 137 8.85 -3.14 -14.05
CA ILE A 137 9.02 -3.71 -15.39
C ILE A 137 10.03 -4.85 -15.37
N ALA A 138 11.15 -4.69 -14.65
CA ALA A 138 12.17 -5.74 -14.54
C ALA A 138 11.60 -7.02 -13.91
N THR A 139 10.73 -6.92 -12.90
CA THR A 139 10.03 -8.06 -12.30
C THR A 139 9.01 -8.66 -13.27
N LEU A 140 8.19 -7.85 -13.93
CA LEU A 140 7.20 -8.36 -14.89
C LEU A 140 7.86 -9.17 -16.02
N ARG A 141 9.05 -8.78 -16.47
CA ARG A 141 9.80 -9.52 -17.49
C ARG A 141 10.20 -10.93 -17.08
N THR A 142 10.32 -11.22 -15.79
CA THR A 142 10.63 -12.59 -15.32
C THR A 142 9.36 -13.46 -15.25
N GLY A 143 8.19 -12.88 -15.50
CA GLY A 143 6.89 -13.50 -15.27
C GLY A 143 6.44 -13.44 -13.81
N ASP A 144 7.18 -12.72 -12.97
CA ASP A 144 6.84 -12.49 -11.57
C ASP A 144 6.04 -11.18 -11.40
N LEU A 145 5.40 -11.03 -10.25
CA LEU A 145 4.62 -9.83 -9.91
C LEU A 145 5.43 -8.86 -9.04
N PRO A 146 5.42 -7.54 -9.34
CA PRO A 146 6.19 -6.56 -8.59
C PRO A 146 5.56 -6.22 -7.22
N THR A 147 6.42 -5.89 -6.24
CA THR A 147 6.05 -5.45 -4.87
C THR A 147 5.63 -3.97 -4.90
N PRO A 148 4.49 -3.56 -4.31
CA PRO A 148 4.07 -3.86 -2.94
C PRO A 148 2.73 -4.64 -2.97
N LEU A 149 2.58 -5.84 -2.43
CA LEU A 149 3.27 -6.58 -1.37
C LEU A 149 2.90 -8.06 -1.55
N GLY A 150 3.74 -8.96 -1.02
CA GLY A 150 3.23 -10.24 -0.54
C GLY A 150 2.12 -9.97 0.48
N SER A 151 0.93 -10.54 0.21
CA SER A 151 -0.35 -10.45 0.92
C SER A 151 -0.74 -9.06 1.47
N GLU A 152 -2.00 -8.63 1.27
CA GLU A 152 -2.66 -7.74 2.24
C GLU A 152 -2.28 -8.22 3.66
N PRO A 153 -2.26 -7.38 4.72
CA PRO A 153 -2.40 -7.90 6.06
C PRO A 153 -3.78 -8.57 6.10
N SER A 154 -3.86 -9.77 5.54
CA SER A 154 -5.00 -10.63 5.60
C SER A 154 -5.26 -10.77 7.08
N GLU A 155 -6.51 -10.89 7.43
CA GLU A 155 -6.93 -11.00 8.83
C GLU A 155 -6.13 -12.07 9.59
N ARG A 156 -5.42 -13.00 8.92
CA ARG A 156 -4.35 -13.86 9.47
C ARG A 156 -3.23 -13.16 10.23
N SER A 157 -2.80 -11.96 9.85
CA SER A 157 -1.75 -11.21 10.58
C SER A 157 -2.29 -10.48 11.83
N ARG A 158 -3.62 -10.31 11.93
CA ARG A 158 -4.30 -9.98 13.19
C ARG A 158 -4.67 -11.24 13.99
N ALA A 159 -4.90 -12.36 13.32
CA ALA A 159 -5.35 -13.61 13.94
C ALA A 159 -4.20 -14.44 14.56
N SER A 160 -2.94 -14.05 14.41
CA SER A 160 -1.82 -14.76 15.03
C SER A 160 -1.66 -14.52 16.54
N ALA A 161 -2.49 -13.66 17.14
CA ALA A 161 -2.58 -13.50 18.60
C ALA A 161 -3.93 -13.98 19.15
N THR A 162 -4.56 -14.98 18.52
CA THR A 162 -5.78 -15.61 19.06
C THR A 162 -5.47 -16.74 20.04
N GLU A 163 -4.22 -17.22 20.09
CA GLU A 163 -3.80 -18.32 20.96
C GLU A 163 -2.85 -17.80 22.05
N CYS A 164 -3.10 -18.20 23.29
CA CYS A 164 -2.31 -17.82 24.44
C CYS A 164 -0.90 -18.43 24.32
N PRO A 165 0.18 -17.63 24.41
CA PRO A 165 1.54 -18.16 24.32
C PRO A 165 1.93 -19.08 25.48
N ALA A 166 1.20 -19.02 26.60
CA ALA A 166 1.48 -19.84 27.78
C ALA A 166 0.78 -21.22 27.75
N CYS A 167 -0.43 -21.31 27.20
CA CYS A 167 -1.23 -22.56 27.25
C CYS A 167 -1.89 -22.97 25.94
N GLY A 168 -1.85 -22.13 24.90
CA GLY A 168 -2.45 -22.40 23.60
C GLY A 168 -3.98 -22.22 23.52
N ASP A 169 -4.63 -21.74 24.58
CA ASP A 169 -6.08 -21.47 24.56
C ASP A 169 -6.43 -20.13 23.91
N GLU A 170 -7.69 -19.97 23.54
CA GLU A 170 -8.21 -18.75 22.91
C GLU A 170 -8.04 -17.51 23.82
N LEU A 171 -7.50 -16.43 23.24
CA LEU A 171 -7.35 -15.12 23.88
C LEU A 171 -8.60 -14.25 23.68
N ILE A 172 -8.98 -13.55 24.74
CA ILE A 172 -10.05 -12.55 24.73
C ILE A 172 -9.41 -11.18 24.47
N ASP A 173 -9.77 -10.51 23.36
CA ASP A 173 -9.32 -9.13 23.05
C ASP A 173 -10.26 -8.09 23.67
N GLY A 174 -9.68 -7.22 24.51
CA GLY A 174 -10.28 -6.01 25.02
C GLY A 174 -9.46 -4.78 24.64
N GLN A 175 -9.80 -4.12 23.53
CA GLN A 175 -9.23 -2.83 23.12
C GLN A 175 -7.69 -2.85 23.01
N GLY A 176 -7.11 -3.93 22.48
CA GLY A 176 -5.65 -4.08 22.32
C GLY A 176 -4.92 -4.68 23.52
N LEU A 177 -5.67 -5.17 24.50
CA LEU A 177 -5.18 -6.00 25.60
C LEU A 177 -5.78 -7.41 25.46
N PHE A 178 -4.93 -8.43 25.48
CA PHE A 178 -5.33 -9.83 25.40
C PHE A 178 -5.30 -10.46 26.77
N ALA A 179 -6.35 -11.22 27.11
CA ALA A 179 -6.41 -12.00 28.35
C ALA A 179 -6.78 -13.46 28.04
N CYS A 180 -6.09 -14.40 28.68
CA CYS A 180 -6.42 -15.82 28.61
C CYS A 180 -7.37 -16.20 29.74
N GLY A 181 -8.54 -16.77 29.41
CA GLY A 181 -9.50 -17.24 30.39
C GLY A 181 -9.10 -18.54 31.12
N SER A 182 -8.05 -19.23 30.66
CA SER A 182 -7.65 -20.55 31.18
C SER A 182 -6.42 -20.53 32.08
N CYS A 183 -5.48 -19.60 31.85
CA CYS A 183 -4.21 -19.55 32.59
C CYS A 183 -3.88 -18.17 33.18
N ASP A 184 -4.84 -17.25 33.22
CA ASP A 184 -4.71 -15.88 33.74
C ASP A 184 -3.60 -15.03 33.09
N TRP A 185 -3.09 -15.45 31.93
CA TRP A 185 -2.13 -14.68 31.15
C TRP A 185 -2.76 -13.39 30.63
N VAL A 186 -2.02 -12.28 30.70
CA VAL A 186 -2.44 -10.98 30.16
C VAL A 186 -1.28 -10.33 29.41
N GLY A 187 -1.52 -9.86 28.19
CA GLY A 187 -0.48 -9.27 27.36
C GLY A 187 -1.02 -8.36 26.25
N ALA A 188 -0.11 -7.76 25.49
CA ALA A 188 -0.46 -7.03 24.26
C ALA A 188 0.37 -7.56 23.09
N ALA A 189 -0.18 -7.50 21.88
CA ALA A 189 0.58 -7.77 20.67
C ALA A 189 1.41 -6.53 20.29
N THR A 190 2.68 -6.72 19.99
CA THR A 190 3.54 -5.68 19.40
C THR A 190 3.17 -5.42 17.94
N GLU A 191 3.70 -4.36 17.35
CA GLU A 191 3.55 -4.07 15.91
C GLU A 191 4.09 -5.19 15.01
N SER A 192 4.97 -6.06 15.54
CA SER A 192 5.48 -7.27 14.89
C SER A 192 4.64 -8.53 15.12
N GLY A 193 3.53 -8.44 15.87
CA GLY A 193 2.64 -9.56 16.18
C GLY A 193 3.11 -10.46 17.33
N GLU A 194 4.14 -10.05 18.09
CA GLU A 194 4.65 -10.81 19.23
C GLU A 194 3.85 -10.45 20.50
N CYS A 195 3.42 -11.44 21.27
CA CYS A 195 2.68 -11.21 22.51
C CYS A 195 3.65 -10.95 23.68
N VAL A 196 3.60 -9.75 24.27
CA VAL A 196 4.38 -9.40 25.46
C VAL A 196 3.55 -9.62 26.73
N ASP A 197 4.11 -10.35 27.68
CA ASP A 197 3.46 -10.70 28.95
C ASP A 197 3.55 -9.54 29.97
N PHE A 198 2.42 -9.22 30.60
CA PHE A 198 2.30 -8.23 31.67
C PHE A 198 1.87 -8.84 33.02
N SER A 199 1.74 -10.17 33.11
CA SER A 199 1.30 -10.87 34.32
C SER A 199 2.19 -10.59 35.54
N ASP A 200 3.48 -10.29 35.35
CA ASP A 200 4.43 -9.94 36.42
C ASP A 200 4.27 -8.51 37.01
N ARG A 201 3.39 -7.66 36.45
CA ARG A 201 3.22 -6.26 36.94
C ARG A 201 2.05 -6.06 37.90
N PHE A 202 1.30 -7.10 38.23
CA PHE A 202 0.18 -7.06 39.17
C PHE A 202 0.38 -7.99 40.38
N ASP A 203 1.59 -8.07 40.94
CA ASP A 203 1.79 -8.57 42.30
C ASP A 203 2.21 -7.40 43.21
N GLU A 204 1.26 -6.55 43.58
CA GLU A 204 1.38 -5.71 44.77
C GLU A 204 0.02 -5.69 45.49
N SER A 205 -0.23 -6.76 46.24
CA SER A 205 -1.22 -6.74 47.32
C SER A 205 -0.72 -7.56 48.51
N SER A 206 0.03 -6.91 49.40
CA SER A 206 0.12 -7.15 50.85
C SER A 206 1.20 -6.22 51.41
N THR A 207 0.87 -5.13 52.09
CA THR A 207 0.63 -5.17 53.54
C THR A 207 -0.09 -3.90 53.98
N LEU A 208 -1.36 -4.02 54.38
CA LEU A 208 -2.04 -3.03 55.20
C LEU A 208 -1.57 -3.22 56.66
N GLU A 209 -0.62 -2.39 57.11
CA GLU A 209 -0.31 -2.29 58.53
C GLU A 209 -1.46 -1.60 59.27
N THR A 210 -2.11 -2.39 60.11
CA THR A 210 -3.16 -1.98 61.04
C THR A 210 -2.50 -1.28 62.23
N VAL A 211 -2.65 0.03 62.32
CA VAL A 211 -2.34 0.77 63.56
C VAL A 211 -3.47 0.51 64.56
N SER A 212 -3.23 -0.40 65.51
CA SER A 212 -4.04 -0.55 66.71
C SER A 212 -3.22 -0.11 67.93
N ASP A 213 -3.60 1.08 68.40
CA ASP A 213 -3.73 1.53 69.79
C ASP A 213 -3.27 0.56 70.90
N ARG A 214 -2.29 1.01 71.72
CA ARG A 214 -2.19 0.67 73.16
C ARG A 214 -1.48 1.78 73.94
N GLY A 215 -2.23 2.36 74.89
CA GLY A 215 -1.85 2.46 76.32
C GLY A 215 -0.91 3.57 76.74
#